data_AF-A0A559K3X3-F1
#
_entry.id   AF-A0A559K3X3-F1
#
_cell.length_a   1.000
_cell.length_b   1.000
_cell.length_c   1.000
_cell.angle_alpha   90.00
_cell.angle_beta   90.00
_cell.angle_gamma   90.00
#
_symmetry.space_group_name_H-M   'P 1'
#
loop_
_entity.id
_entity.type
_entity.pdbx_description
1 polymer ?
#
loop_
_entity_poly.entity_id
_entity_poly.type
_entity_poly.pdbx_seq_one_letter_code
_entity_poly.pdbx_strand_id
1 'polypeptide(L)' 'MQHSKLSDLKAGDVLAGRYRIVSLLGSGGMSLVFLAEDLKLNGKRWAVEYNEVTNQSECWVTIMF' A
#
# COMPACT_ATOMS: atom_id res chain seq x y z
N MET A 1 -4.93 2.84 -22.87
CA MET A 1 -3.93 3.44 -21.97
C MET A 1 -4.34 3.06 -20.55
N GLN A 2 -3.79 1.97 -20.01
CA GLN A 2 -4.08 1.55 -18.64
C GLN A 2 -3.13 2.36 -17.74
N HIS A 3 -3.66 3.32 -16.98
CA HIS A 3 -2.88 3.98 -15.94
C HIS A 3 -2.64 2.94 -14.83
N SER A 4 -1.38 2.61 -14.60
CA SER A 4 -0.95 1.73 -13.52
C SER A 4 -1.36 2.33 -12.18
N LYS A 5 -2.19 1.63 -11.42
CA LYS A 5 -2.76 2.14 -10.15
C LYS A 5 -1.69 2.45 -9.10
N LEU A 6 -0.50 1.87 -9.26
CA LEU A 6 0.69 2.12 -8.44
C LEU A 6 1.12 3.58 -8.42
N SER A 7 1.06 4.29 -9.55
CA SER A 7 1.55 5.68 -9.62
C SER A 7 0.63 6.69 -8.91
N ASP A 8 -0.59 6.28 -8.58
CA ASP A 8 -1.62 7.17 -8.02
C ASP A 8 -1.75 7.10 -6.49
N LEU A 9 -1.12 6.10 -5.85
CA LEU A 9 -1.17 5.94 -4.39
C LEU A 9 -0.36 7.02 -3.69
N LYS A 10 -0.98 7.69 -2.73
CA LYS A 10 -0.41 8.83 -2.00
C LYS A 10 -0.72 8.80 -0.51
N ALA A 11 -0.04 9.66 0.24
CA ALA A 11 -0.32 9.86 1.66
C ALA A 11 -1.80 10.22 1.88
N GLY A 12 -2.42 9.57 2.87
CA GLY A 12 -3.84 9.69 3.19
C GLY A 12 -4.72 8.57 2.61
N ASP A 13 -4.28 7.89 1.55
CA ASP A 13 -5.05 6.77 0.97
C ASP A 13 -5.14 5.59 1.94
N VAL A 14 -6.27 4.88 1.92
CA VAL A 14 -6.52 3.74 2.80
C VAL A 14 -6.49 2.44 2.00
N LEU A 15 -5.47 1.62 2.25
CA LEU A 15 -5.32 0.29 1.67
C LEU A 15 -6.13 -0.75 2.46
N ALA A 16 -6.83 -1.62 1.74
CA ALA A 16 -7.67 -2.69 2.30
C ALA A 16 -8.64 -2.21 3.41
N GLY A 17 -9.06 -0.94 3.37
CA GLY A 17 -9.94 -0.35 4.39
C GLY A 17 -9.33 -0.22 5.79
N ARG A 18 -8.02 -0.39 5.96
CA ARG A 18 -7.36 -0.46 7.27
C ARG A 18 -6.04 0.30 7.38
N TYR A 19 -5.21 0.29 6.36
CA TYR A 19 -3.87 0.86 6.44
C TYR A 19 -3.84 2.20 5.74
N ARG A 20 -3.73 3.29 6.50
CA ARG A 20 -3.62 4.63 5.94
C ARG A 20 -2.17 4.91 5.58
N ILE A 21 -1.88 5.16 4.30
CA ILE A 21 -0.54 5.54 3.84
C ILE A 21 -0.13 6.86 4.51
N VAL A 22 1.06 6.85 5.11
CA VAL A 22 1.73 8.00 5.71
C VAL A 22 2.78 8.56 4.74
N SER A 23 3.63 7.70 4.21
CA SER A 23 4.69 8.08 3.27
C SER A 23 5.19 6.89 2.46
N LEU A 24 5.76 7.13 1.27
CA LEU A 24 6.52 6.11 0.54
C LEU A 24 7.85 5.85 1.27
N LEU A 25 8.15 4.59 1.56
CA LEU A 25 9.43 4.16 2.13
C LEU A 25 10.41 3.70 1.04
N GLY A 26 9.91 3.11 -0.04
CA GLY A 26 10.74 2.67 -1.15
C GLY A 26 9.90 2.19 -2.33
N SER A 27 10.51 2.19 -3.50
CA SER A 27 9.94 1.68 -4.75
C SER A 27 10.96 0.77 -5.42
N GLY A 28 10.53 -0.39 -5.90
CA GLY A 28 11.42 -1.31 -6.61
C GLY A 28 10.66 -2.37 -7.40
N GLY A 29 11.22 -2.81 -8.53
CA GLY A 29 10.62 -3.85 -9.37
C GLY A 29 9.20 -3.49 -9.83
N MET A 30 8.20 -4.13 -9.22
CA MET A 30 6.76 -3.95 -9.48
C MET A 30 5.96 -3.57 -8.22
N SER A 31 6.65 -3.17 -7.14
CA SER A 31 6.06 -2.93 -5.83
C SER A 31 6.44 -1.56 -5.25
N LEU A 32 5.54 -1.07 -4.40
CA LEU A 32 5.75 0.12 -3.57
C LEU A 32 5.65 -0.28 -2.11
N VAL A 33 6.60 0.17 -1.31
CA VAL A 33 6.59 -0.03 0.15
C VAL A 33 6.23 1.30 0.79
N PHE A 34 5.16 1.31 1.57
CA PHE A 34 4.66 2.48 2.27
C PHE A 34 4.79 2.32 3.78
N LEU A 35 5.05 3.41 4.47
CA LEU A 35 4.75 3.51 5.88
C LEU A 35 3.25 3.75 6.00
N ALA A 36 2.54 2.93 6.76
CA ALA A 36 1.12 3.09 6.97
C ALA A 36 0.75 3.01 8.45
N GLU A 37 -0.25 3.79 8.85
CA GLU A 37 -0.88 3.67 10.16
C GLU A 37 -2.00 2.63 10.12
N ASP A 38 -1.99 1.72 11.10
CA ASP A 38 -3.06 0.75 11.28
C ASP A 38 -4.24 1.39 12.01
N LEU A 39 -5.34 1.59 11.29
CA LEU A 39 -6.54 2.22 11.83
C LEU A 39 -7.26 1.35 12.88
N LYS A 40 -6.95 0.05 12.97
CA LYS A 40 -7.47 -0.83 14.03
C LYS A 40 -6.56 -0.87 15.25
N LEU A 41 -5.28 -0.55 15.10
CA LEU A 41 -4.29 -0.55 16.18
C LEU A 41 -3.72 0.85 16.37
N ASN A 42 -4.40 1.66 17.18
CA ASN A 42 -4.04 3.05 17.43
C ASN A 42 -2.55 3.22 17.75
N GLY A 43 -1.88 4.07 16.97
CA GLY A 43 -0.47 4.40 17.14
C GLY A 43 0.52 3.38 16.58
N LYS A 44 0.07 2.27 15.99
CA LYS A 44 0.97 1.32 15.31
C LYS A 44 1.17 1.71 13.84
N ARG A 45 2.43 1.69 13.43
CA ARG A 45 2.87 1.92 12.05
C ARG A 45 3.52 0.66 11.49
N TRP A 46 3.29 0.42 10.22
CA TRP A 46 3.69 -0.79 9.52
C TRP A 46 4.30 -0.42 8.18
N ALA A 47 5.28 -1.21 7.75
CA ALA A 47 5.69 -1.23 6.37
C ALA A 47 4.69 -2.10 5.60
N VAL A 48 4.05 -1.50 4.60
CA VAL A 48 3.02 -2.11 3.77
C VAL A 48 3.51 -2.16 2.34
N GLU A 49 3.69 -3.36 1.81
CA GLU A 49 4.02 -3.57 0.40
C GLU A 49 2.73 -3.65 -0.42
N TYR A 50 2.67 -2.87 -1.49
CA TYR A 50 1.58 -2.84 -2.44
C TYR A 50 2.10 -3.22 -3.83
N ASN A 51 1.39 -4.14 -4.47
CA ASN A 51 1.71 -4.72 -5.76
C ASN A 51 0.50 -4.66 -6.69
N GLU A 52 0.68 -4.24 -7.95
CA GLU A 52 -0.38 -4.32 -8.96
C GLU A 52 -0.41 -5.72 -9.56
N VAL A 53 -1.37 -6.54 -9.15
CA VAL A 53 -1.59 -7.86 -9.77
C VAL A 53 -2.35 -7.64 -11.07
N THR A 54 -1.66 -7.76 -12.21
CA THR A 54 -2.21 -7.46 -13.54
C THR A 54 -3.21 -8.50 -14.08
N ASN A 55 -3.70 -9.45 -13.27
CA ASN A 55 -4.74 -10.37 -13.69
C ASN A 55 -5.56 -10.91 -12.48
N GLN A 56 -6.77 -10.35 -12.33
CA GLN A 56 -7.94 -10.82 -11.55
C GLN A 56 -8.11 -10.38 -10.07
N SER A 57 -9.16 -9.56 -9.90
CA SER A 57 -10.09 -9.33 -8.76
C SER A 57 -9.63 -9.16 -7.30
N GLU A 58 -8.41 -9.48 -6.90
CA GLU A 58 -8.00 -9.39 -5.49
C GLU A 58 -6.66 -8.67 -5.31
N CYS A 59 -6.70 -7.48 -4.69
CA CYS A 59 -5.52 -6.72 -4.29
C CYS A 59 -5.02 -7.25 -2.94
N TRP A 60 -3.87 -7.92 -2.93
CA TRP A 60 -3.22 -8.39 -1.71
C TRP A 60 -2.34 -7.29 -1.12
N VAL A 61 -2.50 -7.06 0.19
CA VAL A 61 -1.66 -6.14 0.97
C VAL A 61 -0.75 -7.00 1.85
N THR A 62 0.55 -6.98 1.59
CA THR A 62 1.53 -7.71 2.39
C THR A 62 2.09 -6.79 3.46
N ILE A 63 2.08 -7.28 4.70
CA ILE A 63 2.60 -6.56 5.86
C ILE A 63 3.94 -7.16 6.23
N MET A 64 4.96 -6.30 6.33
CA MET A 64 6.28 -6.70 6.79
C MET A 64 6.41 -6.35 8.29
N PHE A 65 6.76 -7.35 9.10
CA PHE A 65 6.97 -7.25 10.56
C PHE A 65 8.45 -6.97 10.87
#